data_AF-A0A8T2I8E1-F1
#
_entry.id   AF-A0A8T2I8E1-F1
#
_cell.length_a   1.000
_cell.length_b   1.000
_cell.length_c   1.000
_cell.angle_alpha   90.00
_cell.angle_beta   90.00
_cell.angle_gamma   90.00
#
_symmetry.space_group_name_H-M   'P 1'
#
loop_
_entity.id
_entity.type
_entity.pdbx_description
1 polymer ?
#
loop_
_entity_poly.entity_id
_entity_poly.type
_entity_poly.pdbx_seq_one_letter_code
_entity_poly.pdbx_strand_id
1 'polypeptide(L)'
;MQRTIRLAINATNTNIDAWKAAIDDGKKHATNLTNAILTSGHIPQLPMAALKDIPNLKNATLNKLSLEIARHYTLLANSLTSLEGAAAGLVAAIAPLAELALQEKSESLLHGSPVFTLLPLHTIAGMFEKVEKRYWAELERKRAVVEDFQTSAVEAQKLAAATINSSTNIYSVKGGKSPIECSKGFLQVHITAWMLSPEIEEEAVQADLSVLTQDAASC
;
A
#
# COMPACT_ATOMS: atom_id res chain seq x y z
N MET A 1 -17.23 -26.70 -14.21
CA MET A 1 -17.67 -25.48 -13.50
C MET A 1 -17.24 -25.50 -12.03
N GLN A 2 -17.68 -26.46 -11.21
CA GLN A 2 -17.32 -26.57 -9.78
C GLN A 2 -15.81 -26.53 -9.50
N ARG A 3 -15.00 -27.32 -10.24
CA ARG A 3 -13.52 -27.29 -10.12
C ARG A 3 -12.94 -25.89 -10.37
N THR A 4 -13.43 -25.17 -11.38
CA THR A 4 -12.99 -23.82 -11.71
C THR A 4 -13.25 -22.86 -10.57
N ILE A 5 -14.44 -22.92 -9.95
CA ILE A 5 -14.77 -22.08 -8.79
C ILE A 5 -13.87 -22.40 -7.59
N ARG A 6 -13.64 -23.68 -7.28
CA ARG A 6 -12.71 -24.07 -6.20
C ARG A 6 -11.29 -23.53 -6.43
N LEU A 7 -10.80 -23.58 -7.68
CA LEU A 7 -9.51 -23.00 -8.03
C LEU A 7 -9.50 -21.47 -7.88
N ALA A 8 -10.57 -20.79 -8.29
CA ALA A 8 -10.70 -19.35 -8.11
C ALA A 8 -10.72 -18.94 -6.63
N ILE A 9 -11.47 -19.63 -5.77
CA ILE A 9 -11.49 -19.39 -4.31
C ILE A 9 -10.07 -19.49 -3.74
N ASN A 10 -9.35 -20.57 -4.05
CA ASN A 10 -7.99 -20.79 -3.56
C ASN A 10 -7.01 -19.71 -4.05
N ALA A 11 -7.09 -19.37 -5.34
CA ALA A 11 -6.25 -18.33 -5.92
C ALA A 11 -6.56 -16.95 -5.33
N THR A 12 -7.83 -16.62 -5.11
CA THR A 12 -8.25 -15.37 -4.46
C THR A 12 -7.71 -15.28 -3.03
N ASN A 13 -7.87 -16.32 -2.22
CA ASN A 13 -7.30 -16.35 -0.86
C ASN A 13 -5.78 -16.13 -0.87
N THR A 14 -5.07 -16.83 -1.77
CA THR A 14 -3.61 -16.68 -1.91
C THR A 14 -3.20 -15.24 -2.25
N ASN A 15 -3.93 -14.58 -3.15
CA ASN A 15 -3.64 -13.19 -3.52
C ASN A 15 -4.02 -12.19 -2.41
N ILE A 16 -5.08 -12.46 -1.64
CA ILE A 16 -5.42 -11.67 -0.44
C ILE A 16 -4.32 -11.77 0.61
N ASP A 17 -3.77 -12.97 0.86
CA ASP A 17 -2.67 -13.15 1.79
C ASP A 17 -1.41 -12.43 1.32
N ALA A 18 -1.09 -12.51 0.02
CA ALA A 18 0.01 -11.76 -0.59
C ALA A 18 -0.17 -10.24 -0.46
N TRP A 19 -1.40 -9.75 -0.64
CA TRP A 19 -1.75 -8.34 -0.43
C TRP A 19 -1.48 -7.90 1.01
N LYS A 20 -1.97 -8.67 2.00
CA LYS A 20 -1.77 -8.36 3.43
C LYS A 20 -0.29 -8.31 3.79
N ALA A 21 0.50 -9.28 3.31
CA ALA A 21 1.95 -9.28 3.52
C ALA A 21 2.61 -8.02 2.93
N ALA A 22 2.21 -7.61 1.72
CA ALA A 22 2.74 -6.39 1.09
C ALA A 22 2.32 -5.10 1.84
N ILE A 23 1.12 -5.04 2.41
CA ILE A 23 0.68 -3.92 3.27
C ILE A 23 1.57 -3.82 4.52
N ASP A 24 1.82 -4.94 5.19
CA ASP A 24 2.65 -4.99 6.41
C ASP A 24 4.10 -4.56 6.15
N ASP A 25 4.70 -5.06 5.07
CA ASP A 25 6.05 -4.64 4.64
C ASP A 25 6.07 -3.15 4.29
N GLY A 26 5.08 -2.68 3.52
CA GLY A 26 4.95 -1.28 3.17
C GLY A 26 4.78 -0.39 4.40
N LYS A 27 4.03 -0.82 5.41
CA LYS A 27 3.84 -0.08 6.68
C LYS A 27 5.17 0.11 7.39
N LYS A 28 5.98 -0.94 7.48
CA LYS A 28 7.33 -0.87 8.05
C LYS A 28 8.20 0.11 7.27
N HIS A 29 8.15 0.09 5.94
CA HIS A 29 8.97 0.97 5.10
C HIS A 29 8.51 2.43 5.12
N ALA A 30 7.20 2.69 5.06
CA ALA A 30 6.61 4.02 5.21
C ALA A 30 6.94 4.63 6.59
N THR A 31 6.86 3.84 7.66
CA THR A 31 7.25 4.29 9.01
C THR A 31 8.71 4.74 9.06
N ASN A 32 9.61 3.89 8.56
CA ASN A 32 11.04 4.21 8.59
C ASN A 32 11.39 5.39 7.68
N LEU A 33 10.73 5.50 6.51
CA LEU A 33 10.88 6.63 5.61
C LEU A 33 10.44 7.94 6.28
N THR A 34 9.26 7.97 6.89
CA THR A 34 8.76 9.11 7.65
C THR A 34 9.74 9.51 8.75
N ASN A 35 10.24 8.54 9.52
CA ASN A 35 11.21 8.81 10.58
C ASN A 35 12.52 9.40 10.04
N ALA A 36 13.04 8.86 8.94
CA ALA A 36 14.26 9.35 8.32
C ALA A 36 14.09 10.78 7.77
N ILE A 37 12.95 11.08 7.13
CA ILE A 37 12.61 12.43 6.63
C ILE A 37 12.47 13.43 7.79
N LEU A 38 11.74 13.08 8.85
CA LEU A 38 11.58 13.98 10.00
C LEU A 38 12.92 14.21 10.71
N THR A 39 13.70 13.16 10.89
CA THR A 39 15.02 13.26 11.53
C THR A 39 15.94 14.15 10.71
N SER A 40 16.00 13.99 9.38
CA SER A 40 16.86 14.82 8.52
C SER A 40 16.49 16.30 8.60
N GLY A 41 15.20 16.60 8.77
CA GLY A 41 14.69 17.94 9.04
C GLY A 41 15.16 18.52 10.38
N HIS A 42 15.20 17.71 11.44
CA HIS A 42 15.58 18.19 12.78
C HIS A 42 17.09 18.35 12.98
N ILE A 43 17.93 17.52 12.36
CA ILE A 43 19.40 17.57 12.50
C ILE A 43 19.98 19.00 12.32
N PRO A 44 19.56 19.79 11.31
CA PRO A 44 20.03 21.16 11.14
C PRO A 44 19.84 22.08 12.34
N GLN A 45 18.81 21.85 13.15
CA GLN A 45 18.39 22.70 14.25
C GLN A 45 19.01 22.28 15.59
N LEU A 46 19.64 21.11 15.66
CA LEU A 46 20.21 20.60 16.91
C LEU A 46 21.41 21.44 17.36
N PRO A 47 21.48 21.81 18.67
CA PRO A 47 22.62 22.53 19.20
C PRO A 47 23.85 21.62 19.24
N MET A 48 24.78 21.81 18.29
CA MET A 48 26.01 21.02 18.19
C MET A 48 27.07 21.40 19.25
N ALA A 49 26.76 22.33 20.16
CA ALA A 49 27.71 22.84 21.15
C ALA A 49 28.26 21.74 22.09
N ALA A 50 27.49 20.68 22.32
CA ALA A 50 27.89 19.53 23.13
C ALA A 50 28.70 18.47 22.35
N LEU A 51 28.80 18.59 21.03
CA LEU A 51 29.44 17.62 20.13
C LEU A 51 30.58 18.26 19.30
N LYS A 52 31.16 19.34 19.81
CA LYS A 52 32.20 20.13 19.12
C LYS A 52 33.44 19.31 18.76
N ASP A 53 33.72 18.25 19.53
CA ASP A 53 34.90 17.41 19.36
C ASP A 53 34.78 16.40 18.21
N ILE A 54 33.59 16.28 17.59
CA ILE A 54 33.35 15.39 16.44
C ILE A 54 33.11 16.26 15.20
N PRO A 55 34.17 16.67 14.47
CA PRO A 55 34.01 17.44 13.25
C PRO A 55 33.20 16.62 12.22
N ASN A 56 32.42 17.31 11.40
CA ASN A 56 31.61 16.73 10.32
C ASN A 56 30.48 15.78 10.74
N LEU A 57 30.20 15.58 12.04
CA LEU A 57 29.14 14.69 12.51
C LEU A 57 27.79 14.98 11.83
N LYS A 58 27.40 16.26 11.77
CA LYS A 58 26.17 16.70 11.12
C LYS A 58 26.07 16.27 9.66
N ASN A 59 27.13 16.49 8.88
CA ASN A 59 27.17 16.13 7.47
C ASN A 59 27.15 14.60 7.27
N ALA A 60 27.90 13.87 8.10
CA ALA A 60 27.89 12.41 8.08
C ALA A 60 26.49 11.85 8.41
N THR A 61 25.81 12.40 9.42
CA THR A 61 24.44 12.01 9.78
C THR A 61 23.45 12.33 8.65
N LEU A 62 23.51 13.52 8.05
CA LEU A 62 22.63 13.89 6.93
C LEU A 62 22.86 13.02 5.68
N ASN A 63 24.10 12.64 5.40
CA ASN A 63 24.42 11.70 4.32
C ASN A 63 23.84 10.31 4.61
N LYS A 64 24.01 9.81 5.84
CA LYS A 64 23.42 8.53 6.26
C LYS A 64 21.90 8.54 6.12
N LEU A 65 21.24 9.59 6.60
CA LEU A 65 19.78 9.74 6.51
C LEU A 65 19.32 9.83 5.04
N SER A 66 20.06 10.53 4.17
CA SER A 66 19.73 10.59 2.73
C SER A 66 19.74 9.19 2.08
N LEU A 67 20.71 8.35 2.44
CA LEU A 67 20.77 6.95 1.99
C LEU A 67 19.63 6.11 2.56
N GLU A 68 19.26 6.31 3.83
CA GLU A 68 18.13 5.62 4.46
C GLU A 68 16.79 6.02 3.83
N ILE A 69 16.60 7.30 3.53
CA ILE A 69 15.43 7.82 2.80
C ILE A 69 15.32 7.13 1.44
N ALA A 70 16.40 7.12 0.64
CA ALA A 70 16.40 6.48 -0.67
C ALA A 70 16.08 4.98 -0.56
N ARG A 71 16.74 4.27 0.36
CA ARG A 71 16.53 2.83 0.57
C ARG A 71 15.09 2.53 0.96
N HIS A 72 14.53 3.24 1.93
CA HIS A 72 13.18 2.98 2.40
C HIS A 72 12.11 3.38 1.40
N TYR A 73 12.35 4.42 0.59
CA TYR A 73 11.50 4.74 -0.55
C TYR A 73 11.49 3.60 -1.58
N THR A 74 12.64 3.09 -1.99
CA THR A 74 12.72 1.94 -2.93
C THR A 74 11.99 0.72 -2.38
N LEU A 75 12.16 0.41 -1.09
CA LEU A 75 11.47 -0.73 -0.48
C LEU A 75 9.95 -0.52 -0.41
N LEU A 76 9.49 0.70 -0.14
CA LEU A 76 8.06 1.04 -0.18
C LEU A 76 7.48 0.91 -1.61
N ALA A 77 8.22 1.37 -2.62
CA ALA A 77 7.83 1.20 -4.02
C ALA A 77 7.75 -0.28 -4.42
N ASN A 78 8.67 -1.12 -3.93
CA ASN A 78 8.59 -2.56 -4.14
C ASN A 78 7.34 -3.17 -3.49
N SER A 79 6.96 -2.74 -2.29
CA SER A 79 5.70 -3.17 -1.65
C SER A 79 4.49 -2.79 -2.50
N LEU A 80 4.48 -1.60 -3.12
CA LEU A 80 3.45 -1.22 -4.09
C LEU A 80 3.42 -2.16 -5.30
N THR A 81 4.57 -2.48 -5.90
CA THR A 81 4.63 -3.47 -6.99
C THR A 81 4.10 -4.84 -6.56
N SER A 82 4.33 -5.26 -5.32
CA SER A 82 3.72 -6.48 -4.78
C SER A 82 2.20 -6.38 -4.65
N LEU A 83 1.66 -5.24 -4.25
CA LEU A 83 0.21 -4.99 -4.23
C LEU A 83 -0.39 -5.03 -5.65
N GLU A 84 0.29 -4.44 -6.63
CA GLU A 84 -0.11 -4.50 -8.05
C GLU A 84 -0.14 -5.95 -8.55
N GLY A 85 0.87 -6.74 -8.20
CA GLY A 85 0.93 -8.17 -8.51
C GLY A 85 -0.22 -8.95 -7.89
N ALA A 86 -0.54 -8.70 -6.61
CA ALA A 86 -1.66 -9.33 -5.93
C ALA A 86 -3.02 -8.95 -6.54
N ALA A 87 -3.24 -7.66 -6.86
CA ALA A 87 -4.45 -7.20 -7.53
C ALA A 87 -4.61 -7.81 -8.92
N ALA A 88 -3.54 -7.84 -9.73
CA ALA A 88 -3.55 -8.50 -11.03
C ALA A 88 -3.83 -10.01 -10.91
N GLY A 89 -3.29 -10.65 -9.88
CA GLY A 89 -3.57 -12.04 -9.54
C GLY A 89 -5.04 -12.31 -9.19
N LEU A 90 -5.71 -11.36 -8.50
CA LEU A 90 -7.15 -11.42 -8.26
C LEU A 90 -7.94 -11.37 -9.57
N VAL A 91 -7.63 -10.42 -10.47
CA VAL A 91 -8.29 -10.34 -11.79
C VAL A 91 -8.12 -11.65 -12.55
N ALA A 92 -6.90 -12.20 -12.59
CA ALA A 92 -6.59 -13.44 -13.29
C ALA A 92 -7.33 -14.65 -12.68
N ALA A 93 -7.50 -14.69 -11.35
CA ALA A 93 -8.25 -15.74 -10.67
C ALA A 93 -9.75 -15.72 -11.04
N ILE A 94 -10.29 -14.53 -11.31
CA ILE A 94 -11.73 -14.30 -11.51
C ILE A 94 -12.13 -14.38 -12.99
N ALA A 95 -11.22 -14.05 -13.92
CA ALA A 95 -11.50 -14.00 -15.36
C ALA A 95 -12.20 -15.26 -15.91
N PRO A 96 -11.79 -16.51 -15.56
CA PRO A 96 -12.48 -17.71 -16.04
C PRO A 96 -13.94 -17.81 -15.54
N LEU A 97 -14.24 -17.26 -14.36
CA LEU A 97 -15.61 -17.24 -13.83
C LEU A 97 -16.47 -16.22 -14.55
N ALA A 98 -15.91 -15.06 -14.91
CA ALA A 98 -16.61 -14.05 -15.68
C ALA A 98 -17.01 -14.58 -17.07
N GLU A 99 -16.11 -15.30 -17.74
CA GLU A 99 -16.40 -15.98 -19.02
C GLU A 99 -17.54 -17.00 -18.89
N LEU A 100 -17.47 -17.87 -17.88
CA LEU A 100 -18.51 -18.86 -17.63
C LEU A 100 -19.86 -18.19 -17.29
N ALA A 101 -19.86 -17.10 -16.53
CA ALA A 101 -21.09 -16.37 -16.20
C ALA A 101 -21.72 -15.69 -17.42
N LEU A 102 -20.90 -15.23 -18.37
CA LEU A 102 -21.39 -14.71 -19.66
C LEU A 102 -21.98 -15.83 -20.52
N GLN A 103 -21.35 -17.00 -20.56
CA GLN A 103 -21.88 -18.18 -21.25
C GLN A 103 -23.23 -18.61 -20.65
N GLU A 104 -23.33 -18.71 -19.32
CA GLU A 104 -24.58 -19.04 -18.62
C GLU A 104 -25.70 -18.04 -18.96
N LYS A 105 -25.39 -16.74 -19.04
CA LYS A 105 -26.38 -15.73 -19.45
C LYS A 105 -26.89 -15.91 -20.88
N SER A 106 -26.06 -16.44 -21.78
CA SER A 106 -26.45 -16.69 -23.17
C SER A 106 -27.30 -17.96 -23.34
N GLU A 107 -27.26 -18.87 -22.36
CA GLU A 107 -27.99 -20.14 -22.38
C GLU A 107 -29.20 -20.09 -21.43
N SER A 108 -30.41 -19.89 -21.99
CA SER A 108 -31.63 -19.69 -21.19
C SER A 108 -31.98 -20.86 -20.25
N LEU A 109 -31.51 -22.07 -20.54
CA LEU A 109 -31.79 -23.28 -19.76
C LEU A 109 -30.92 -23.41 -18.49
N LEU A 110 -29.74 -22.79 -18.49
CA LEU A 110 -28.82 -22.87 -17.36
C LEU A 110 -28.95 -21.68 -16.41
N HIS A 111 -29.62 -20.61 -16.83
CA HIS A 111 -29.73 -19.38 -16.08
C HIS A 111 -30.37 -19.59 -14.69
N GLY A 112 -29.56 -19.42 -13.64
CA GLY A 112 -30.03 -19.48 -12.26
C GLY A 112 -30.00 -20.88 -11.65
N SER A 113 -29.49 -21.89 -12.35
CA SER A 113 -29.23 -23.20 -11.75
C SER A 113 -28.05 -23.12 -10.76
N PRO A 114 -28.16 -23.72 -9.55
CA PRO A 114 -27.05 -23.72 -8.61
C PRO A 114 -25.86 -24.50 -9.18
N VAL A 115 -24.65 -23.97 -9.00
CA VAL A 115 -23.42 -24.67 -9.45
C VAL A 115 -22.98 -25.71 -8.43
N PHE A 116 -23.16 -25.38 -7.15
CA PHE A 116 -22.98 -26.30 -6.02
C PHE A 116 -24.34 -26.64 -5.44
N THR A 117 -24.65 -26.13 -4.25
CA THR A 117 -25.86 -26.47 -3.49
C THR A 117 -26.86 -25.33 -3.52
N LEU A 118 -26.39 -24.10 -3.30
CA LEU A 118 -27.25 -22.93 -3.08
C LEU A 118 -27.00 -21.81 -4.09
N LEU A 119 -25.76 -21.62 -4.56
CA LEU A 119 -25.42 -20.41 -5.30
C LEU A 119 -25.36 -20.64 -6.82
N PRO A 120 -26.08 -19.82 -7.60
CA PRO A 120 -25.93 -19.81 -9.05
C PRO A 120 -24.65 -19.08 -9.48
N LEU A 121 -24.14 -19.39 -10.67
CA LEU A 121 -22.82 -18.93 -11.11
C LEU A 121 -22.70 -17.41 -11.15
N HIS A 122 -23.71 -16.71 -11.68
CA HIS A 122 -23.71 -15.25 -11.74
C HIS A 122 -23.61 -14.58 -10.35
N THR A 123 -24.12 -15.22 -9.29
CA THR A 123 -24.01 -14.70 -7.91
C THR A 123 -22.58 -14.88 -7.40
N ILE A 124 -21.99 -16.05 -7.66
CA ILE A 124 -20.59 -16.34 -7.33
C ILE A 124 -19.66 -15.34 -8.05
N ALA A 125 -19.86 -15.16 -9.36
CA ALA A 125 -19.08 -14.20 -10.16
C ALA A 125 -19.24 -12.76 -9.63
N GLY A 126 -20.46 -12.36 -9.26
CA GLY A 126 -20.72 -11.04 -8.68
C GLY A 126 -20.06 -10.82 -7.32
N MET A 127 -19.91 -11.86 -6.49
CA MET A 127 -19.16 -11.78 -5.23
C MET A 127 -17.66 -11.55 -5.50
N PHE A 128 -17.07 -12.32 -6.42
CA PHE A 128 -15.67 -12.13 -6.82
C PHE A 128 -15.40 -10.75 -7.43
N GLU A 129 -16.28 -10.26 -8.30
CA GLU A 129 -16.17 -8.94 -8.92
C GLU A 129 -16.16 -7.82 -7.86
N LYS A 130 -16.95 -7.94 -6.79
CA LYS A 130 -16.92 -6.98 -5.67
C LYS A 130 -15.57 -6.98 -4.96
N VAL A 131 -14.99 -8.17 -4.71
CA VAL A 131 -13.67 -8.29 -4.10
C VAL A 131 -12.62 -7.63 -4.99
N GLU A 132 -12.59 -7.96 -6.28
CA GLU A 132 -11.67 -7.34 -7.26
C GLU A 132 -11.75 -5.81 -7.25
N LYS A 133 -12.97 -5.25 -7.37
CA LYS A 133 -13.17 -3.79 -7.44
C LYS A 133 -12.66 -3.07 -6.19
N ARG A 134 -12.86 -3.65 -5.00
CA ARG A 134 -12.39 -3.08 -3.73
C ARG A 134 -10.87 -3.02 -3.67
N TYR A 135 -10.20 -4.10 -4.05
CA TYR A 135 -8.73 -4.15 -4.05
C TYR A 135 -8.12 -3.21 -5.10
N TRP A 136 -8.73 -3.07 -6.26
CA TRP A 136 -8.30 -2.07 -7.25
C TRP A 136 -8.48 -0.63 -6.77
N ALA A 137 -9.63 -0.31 -6.18
CA ALA A 137 -9.88 1.03 -5.62
C ALA A 137 -8.87 1.38 -4.52
N GLU A 138 -8.54 0.41 -3.67
CA GLU A 138 -7.50 0.58 -2.64
C GLU A 138 -6.11 0.77 -3.27
N LEU A 139 -5.77 0.01 -4.30
CA LEU A 139 -4.48 0.08 -4.99
C LEU A 139 -4.20 1.49 -5.53
N GLU A 140 -5.18 2.13 -6.17
CA GLU A 140 -5.02 3.50 -6.69
C GLU A 140 -4.69 4.50 -5.56
N ARG A 141 -5.28 4.32 -4.37
CA ARG A 141 -4.93 5.15 -3.21
C ARG A 141 -3.52 4.88 -2.74
N LYS A 142 -3.09 3.62 -2.71
CA LYS A 142 -1.71 3.27 -2.34
C LYS A 142 -0.69 3.84 -3.32
N ARG A 143 -1.00 3.89 -4.63
CA ARG A 143 -0.16 4.57 -5.64
C ARG A 143 0.04 6.04 -5.31
N ALA A 144 -1.06 6.77 -5.10
CA ALA A 144 -1.00 8.19 -4.76
C ALA A 144 -0.14 8.44 -3.49
N VAL A 145 -0.31 7.60 -2.46
CA VAL A 145 0.49 7.71 -1.23
C VAL A 145 2.00 7.53 -1.50
N VAL A 146 2.39 6.60 -2.37
CA VAL A 146 3.82 6.40 -2.70
C VAL A 146 4.39 7.57 -3.50
N GLU A 147 3.62 8.14 -4.42
CA GLU A 147 4.00 9.35 -5.17
C GLU A 147 4.21 10.56 -4.23
N ASP A 148 3.33 10.73 -3.24
CA ASP A 148 3.46 11.77 -2.22
C ASP A 148 4.70 11.56 -1.33
N PHE A 149 5.00 10.30 -0.98
CA PHE A 149 6.26 9.95 -0.30
C PHE A 149 7.49 10.23 -1.16
N GLN A 150 7.42 10.01 -2.48
CA GLN A 150 8.51 10.32 -3.40
C GLN A 150 8.83 11.82 -3.37
N THR A 151 7.78 12.65 -3.48
CA THR A 151 7.91 14.11 -3.44
C THR A 151 8.56 14.55 -2.13
N SER A 152 8.05 14.04 -1.00
CA SER A 152 8.60 14.34 0.33
C SER A 152 10.06 13.89 0.49
N ALA A 153 10.42 12.72 -0.05
CA ALA A 153 11.78 12.20 0.00
C ALA A 153 12.76 13.07 -0.80
N VAL A 154 12.37 13.50 -2.01
CA VAL A 154 13.17 14.39 -2.86
C VAL A 154 13.37 15.75 -2.19
N GLU A 155 12.33 16.32 -1.59
CA GLU A 155 12.43 17.58 -0.85
C GLU A 155 13.39 17.47 0.35
N ALA A 156 13.27 16.40 1.13
CA ALA A 156 14.14 16.15 2.27
C ALA A 156 15.62 16.00 1.85
N GLN A 157 15.89 15.31 0.75
CA GLN A 157 17.25 15.16 0.21
C GLN A 157 17.82 16.48 -0.31
N LYS A 158 17.01 17.30 -1.01
CA LYS A 158 17.42 18.64 -1.44
C LYS A 158 17.78 19.53 -0.25
N LEU A 159 16.96 19.48 0.80
CA LEU A 159 17.17 20.24 2.02
C LEU A 159 18.45 19.80 2.76
N ALA A 160 18.70 18.50 2.84
CA ALA A 160 19.92 17.93 3.40
C ALA A 160 21.17 18.38 2.62
N ALA A 161 21.14 18.30 1.28
CA ALA A 161 22.23 18.73 0.42
C ALA A 161 22.52 20.24 0.55
N ALA A 162 21.46 21.07 0.58
CA ALA A 162 21.60 22.52 0.81
C ALA A 162 22.27 22.81 2.16
N THR A 163 21.87 22.09 3.21
CA THR A 163 22.45 22.23 4.57
C THR A 163 23.92 21.83 4.62
N ILE A 164 24.32 20.79 3.88
CA ILE A 164 25.72 20.34 3.81
C ILE A 164 26.61 21.38 3.10
N ASN A 165 26.08 22.01 2.04
CA ASN A 165 26.83 22.96 1.21
C ASN A 165 26.83 24.39 1.77
N SER A 166 25.89 24.76 2.63
CA SER A 166 25.81 26.09 3.22
C SER A 166 26.49 26.16 4.58
N SER A 167 27.46 27.07 4.74
CA SER A 167 28.01 27.44 6.07
C SER A 167 27.01 28.26 6.91
N THR A 168 25.89 28.69 6.33
CA THR A 168 24.92 29.62 6.93
C THR A 168 23.66 28.89 7.38
N ASN A 169 23.17 29.20 8.57
CA ASN A 169 22.00 28.59 9.16
C ASN A 169 20.70 29.10 8.48
N ILE A 170 20.20 28.38 7.47
CA ILE A 170 19.07 28.81 6.60
C ILE A 170 17.72 28.87 7.34
N TYR A 171 17.62 28.37 8.58
CA TYR A 171 16.34 28.12 9.25
C TYR A 171 15.83 29.24 10.18
N SER A 172 16.43 30.43 10.18
CA SER A 172 15.96 31.54 11.01
C SER A 172 14.85 32.35 10.32
N VAL A 173 13.70 31.74 10.06
CA VAL A 173 12.48 32.49 9.69
C VAL A 173 11.70 32.79 10.96
N LYS A 174 11.78 34.05 11.43
CA LYS A 174 11.02 34.50 12.61
C LYS A 174 9.51 34.40 12.35
N GLY A 175 8.83 33.48 13.03
CA GLY A 175 7.36 33.50 13.19
C GLY A 175 6.54 32.55 12.31
N GLY A 176 7.15 31.78 11.40
CA GLY A 176 6.46 30.71 10.66
C GLY A 176 6.66 29.35 11.30
N LYS A 177 5.68 28.43 11.20
CA LYS A 177 5.90 27.00 11.49
C LYS A 177 7.09 26.54 10.66
N SER A 178 8.00 25.79 11.28
CA SER A 178 9.16 25.29 10.52
C SER A 178 8.65 24.42 9.35
N PRO A 179 9.30 24.42 8.17
CA PRO A 179 8.89 23.56 7.05
C PRO A 179 8.68 22.10 7.46
N ILE A 180 9.43 21.64 8.44
CA ILE A 180 9.39 20.28 9.02
C ILE A 180 8.10 20.02 9.79
N GLU A 181 7.57 21.01 10.50
CA GLU A 181 6.28 20.87 11.20
C GLU A 181 5.12 20.76 10.20
N CYS A 182 5.19 21.47 9.07
CA CYS A 182 4.23 21.30 7.98
C CYS A 182 4.34 19.90 7.36
N SER A 183 5.56 19.42 7.09
CA SER A 183 5.79 18.06 6.58
C SER A 183 5.35 16.96 7.54
N LYS A 184 5.41 17.18 8.86
CA LYS A 184 4.98 16.18 9.86
C LYS A 184 3.51 15.81 9.74
N GLY A 185 2.63 16.81 9.66
CA GLY A 185 1.20 16.57 9.51
C GLY A 185 0.89 15.82 8.22
N PHE A 186 1.54 16.24 7.13
CA PHE A 186 1.43 15.58 5.83
C PHE A 186 1.89 14.11 5.90
N LEU A 187 3.11 13.83 6.38
CA LEU A 187 3.64 12.46 6.49
C LEU A 187 2.79 11.56 7.41
N GLN A 188 2.20 12.12 8.46
CA GLN A 188 1.29 11.39 9.35
C GLN A 188 -0.01 11.00 8.64
N VAL A 189 -0.53 11.84 7.75
CA VAL A 189 -1.68 11.48 6.91
C VAL A 189 -1.30 10.35 5.96
N HIS A 190 -0.15 10.41 5.28
CA HIS A 190 0.27 9.39 4.32
C HIS A 190 0.53 8.02 4.95
N ILE A 191 1.22 7.99 6.10
CA ILE A 191 1.42 6.72 6.81
C ILE A 191 0.08 6.14 7.30
N THR A 192 -0.85 7.00 7.74
CA THR A 192 -2.18 6.57 8.16
C THR A 192 -2.97 6.05 6.96
N ALA A 193 -2.94 6.74 5.82
CA ALA A 193 -3.56 6.32 4.57
C ALA A 193 -2.94 5.03 4.01
N TRP A 194 -1.65 4.77 4.25
CA TRP A 194 -1.04 3.47 3.95
C TRP A 194 -1.57 2.36 4.88
N MET A 195 -1.67 2.66 6.18
CA MET A 195 -2.09 1.67 7.18
C MET A 195 -3.59 1.35 7.16
N LEU A 196 -4.42 2.33 6.83
CA LEU A 196 -5.85 2.14 6.68
C LEU A 196 -6.11 1.61 5.28
N SER A 197 -6.89 0.53 5.17
CA SER A 197 -7.41 0.04 3.89
C SER A 197 -8.91 0.33 3.79
N PRO A 198 -9.31 1.61 3.67
CA PRO A 198 -10.70 2.01 3.80
C PRO A 198 -11.60 1.43 2.70
N GLU A 199 -11.05 1.08 1.53
CA GLU A 199 -11.84 0.50 0.45
C GLU A 199 -12.02 -1.02 0.59
N ILE A 200 -11.25 -1.64 1.50
CA ILE A 200 -11.32 -3.07 1.79
C ILE A 200 -12.07 -3.25 3.11
N GLU A 201 -13.37 -3.48 3.01
CA GLU A 201 -14.17 -4.01 4.12
C GLU A 201 -13.81 -5.49 4.32
N GLU A 202 -12.74 -5.78 5.07
CA GLU A 202 -12.21 -7.14 5.27
C GLU A 202 -13.28 -8.12 5.77
N GLU A 203 -14.15 -7.68 6.69
CA GLU A 203 -15.23 -8.50 7.22
C GLU A 203 -16.23 -8.91 6.13
N ALA A 204 -16.59 -7.99 5.23
CA ALA A 204 -17.50 -8.27 4.13
C ALA A 204 -16.86 -9.16 3.07
N VAL A 205 -15.58 -8.94 2.74
CA VAL A 205 -14.82 -9.84 1.83
C VAL A 205 -14.73 -11.25 2.41
N GLN A 206 -14.42 -11.37 3.70
CA GLN A 206 -14.31 -12.65 4.37
C GLN A 206 -15.68 -13.35 4.48
N ALA A 207 -16.76 -12.60 4.70
CA ALA A 207 -18.11 -13.14 4.70
C ALA A 207 -18.48 -13.73 3.33
N ASP A 208 -18.24 -13.01 2.23
CA ASP A 208 -18.48 -13.49 0.87
C ASP A 208 -17.66 -14.76 0.58
N LEU A 209 -16.36 -14.77 0.90
CA LEU A 209 -15.50 -15.94 0.69
C LEU A 209 -15.87 -17.14 1.57
N SER A 210 -16.34 -16.90 2.80
CA SER A 210 -16.81 -17.95 3.70
C SER A 210 -18.08 -18.61 3.14
N VAL A 211 -19.04 -17.82 2.67
CA VAL A 211 -20.26 -18.32 2.03
C VAL A 211 -19.93 -19.17 0.80
N LEU A 212 -19.01 -18.70 -0.05
CA LEU A 212 -18.53 -19.46 -1.22
C LEU A 212 -17.86 -20.78 -0.83
N THR A 213 -17.02 -20.76 0.22
CA THR A 213 -16.31 -21.95 0.69
C THR A 213 -17.26 -22.98 1.29
N GLN A 214 -18.26 -22.53 2.07
CA GLN A 214 -19.28 -23.41 2.67
C GLN A 214 -20.18 -24.05 1.61
N ASP A 215 -20.64 -23.28 0.63
CA ASP A 215 -21.46 -23.80 -0.47
C ASP A 215 -20.66 -24.84 -1.30
N ALA A 216 -19.38 -24.56 -1.58
CA ALA A 216 -18.50 -25.46 -2.31
C ALA A 216 -18.16 -26.75 -1.53
N ALA A 217 -18.17 -26.72 -0.19
CA ALA A 217 -17.89 -27.88 0.67
C ALA A 217 -19.11 -28.79 0.89
N SER A 218 -20.31 -28.30 0.60
CA SER A 218 -21.57 -29.05 0.77
C SER A 218 -21.86 -30.02 -0.39
N CYS A 219 -20.97 -30.09 -1.39
CA CYS A 219 -21.01 -30.99 -2.55
C CYS A 219 -19.85 -32.00 -2.53
#